data_AF-A0A7V3VTY5-F1
#
_entry.id   AF-A0A7V3VTY5-F1
#
_cell.length_a   1.000
_cell.length_b   1.000
_cell.length_c   1.000
_cell.angle_alpha   90.00
_cell.angle_beta   90.00
_cell.angle_gamma   90.00
#
_symmetry.space_group_name_H-M   'P 1'
#
loop_
_entity.id
_entity.type
_entity.pdbx_description
1 polymer ?
#
loop_
_entity_poly.entity_id
_entity_poly.type
_entity_poly.pdbx_seq_one_letter_code
_entity_poly.pdbx_strand_id
1 'polypeptide(L)'
;MRYPEEFRRKVVEQARNQGVKPTARLFKIAPNTVRNWIKLAKKENLESSLYHLPHNRIKPEIETYVVSLKEKDPTITFKTIQFVLEKRRNIMVSLEGVRGILQRFGMTGDCYYPLRNQGTPEIERGIKFAESLISMSRIEEAAKILNSLPALPDFAILEKIPTQMLTTRRQVEQLGAIVDKLPKKELLERAKELRKKCEEEKRLYTAIFAAAIEVNALNFLGFPQRVALIFTKYAKYLNNLPPPMKYLFLSECYISFIRKPSLFPQMMFKNFLRSFENFCKNMPPGDHRIMWYYYLSGAFHISGNINKALYWMEKLLCEN
;
A
#
# COMPACT_ATOMS: atom_id res chain seq x y z
N MET A 1 -13.18 18.43 24.37
CA MET A 1 -12.47 17.39 25.14
C MET A 1 -12.86 16.03 24.57
N ARG A 2 -11.89 15.19 24.15
CA ARG A 2 -12.15 13.87 23.55
C ARG A 2 -12.01 12.81 24.65
N TYR A 3 -13.09 12.12 25.00
CA TYR A 3 -13.07 11.10 26.05
C TYR A 3 -12.36 9.82 25.55
N PRO A 4 -11.57 9.15 26.41
CA PRO A 4 -11.00 7.83 26.12
C PRO A 4 -12.06 6.81 25.73
N GLU A 5 -11.67 5.80 24.95
CA GLU A 5 -12.59 4.82 24.38
C GLU A 5 -13.18 3.87 25.44
N GLU A 6 -12.35 3.38 26.35
CA GLU A 6 -12.76 2.55 27.48
C GLU A 6 -13.79 3.27 28.36
N PHE A 7 -13.56 4.57 28.58
CA PHE A 7 -14.49 5.40 29.33
C PHE A 7 -15.85 5.50 28.63
N ARG A 8 -15.87 5.68 27.31
CA ARG A 8 -17.11 5.72 26.52
C ARG A 8 -17.86 4.39 26.55
N ARG A 9 -17.16 3.24 26.44
CA ARG A 9 -17.79 1.91 26.58
C ARG A 9 -18.43 1.73 27.95
N LYS A 10 -17.69 2.03 29.02
CA LYS A 10 -18.18 1.95 30.41
C LYS A 10 -19.43 2.81 30.62
N VAL A 11 -19.46 4.02 30.05
CA VAL A 11 -20.62 4.92 30.12
C VAL A 11 -21.82 4.35 29.37
N VAL A 12 -21.63 3.78 28.18
CA VAL A 12 -22.74 3.22 27.39
C VAL A 12 -23.32 1.96 28.05
N GLU A 13 -22.48 1.08 28.59
CA GLU A 13 -22.90 -0.11 29.32
C GLU A 13 -23.68 0.27 30.59
N GLN A 14 -23.15 1.20 31.38
CA GLN A 14 -23.86 1.71 32.55
C GLN A 14 -25.21 2.34 32.18
N ALA A 15 -25.25 3.10 31.09
CA ALA A 15 -26.49 3.75 30.65
C ALA A 15 -27.55 2.78 30.13
N ARG A 16 -27.16 1.58 29.68
CA ARG A 16 -28.10 0.50 29.36
C ARG A 16 -28.74 -0.07 30.61
N ASN A 17 -28.00 -0.16 31.70
CA ASN A 17 -28.48 -0.72 32.97
C ASN A 17 -29.28 0.30 33.81
N GLN A 18 -28.78 1.53 33.91
CA GLN A 18 -29.31 2.55 34.84
C GLN A 18 -30.02 3.71 34.14
N GLY A 19 -30.01 3.74 32.81
CA GLY A 19 -30.57 4.85 32.03
C GLY A 19 -29.65 6.07 31.91
N VAL A 20 -30.03 6.99 31.04
CA VAL A 20 -29.20 8.13 30.59
C VAL A 20 -28.93 9.14 31.70
N LYS A 21 -29.98 9.62 32.39
CA LYS A 21 -29.85 10.70 33.39
C LYS A 21 -29.02 10.27 34.61
N PRO A 22 -29.21 9.07 35.19
CA PRO A 22 -28.38 8.60 36.31
C PRO A 22 -26.92 8.43 35.92
N THR A 23 -26.67 7.85 34.73
CA THR A 23 -25.31 7.67 34.21
C THR A 23 -24.62 9.00 33.91
N ALA A 24 -25.34 9.97 33.33
CA ALA A 24 -24.82 11.31 33.10
C ALA A 24 -24.35 12.01 34.40
N ARG A 25 -25.11 11.84 35.49
CA ARG A 25 -24.72 12.35 36.82
C ARG A 25 -23.51 11.62 37.37
N LEU A 26 -23.50 10.29 37.30
CA LEU A 26 -22.41 9.44 37.81
C LEU A 26 -21.05 9.79 37.18
N PHE A 27 -21.04 9.96 35.86
CA PHE A 27 -19.81 10.24 35.11
C PHE A 27 -19.56 11.73 34.86
N LYS A 28 -20.40 12.62 35.41
CA LYS A 28 -20.33 14.08 35.22
C LYS A 28 -20.27 14.51 33.75
N ILE A 29 -21.10 13.90 32.90
CA ILE A 29 -21.18 14.18 31.46
C ILE A 29 -22.56 14.72 31.11
N ALA A 30 -22.65 15.60 30.11
CA ALA A 30 -23.93 16.09 29.61
C ALA A 30 -24.84 14.92 29.15
N PRO A 31 -26.14 14.89 29.54
CA PRO A 31 -27.06 13.82 29.15
C PRO A 31 -27.19 13.63 27.63
N ASN A 32 -27.07 14.70 26.85
CA ASN A 32 -27.09 14.63 25.38
C ASN A 32 -25.89 13.86 24.82
N THR A 33 -24.72 13.98 25.44
CA THR A 33 -23.53 13.20 25.06
C THR A 33 -23.77 11.70 25.26
N VAL A 34 -24.35 11.34 26.41
CA VAL A 34 -24.72 9.94 26.73
C VAL A 34 -25.76 9.41 25.74
N ARG A 35 -26.82 10.19 25.42
CA ARG A 35 -27.81 9.80 24.39
C ARG A 35 -27.17 9.59 23.03
N ASN A 36 -26.27 10.49 22.62
CA ASN A 36 -25.58 10.38 21.35
C ASN A 36 -24.73 9.11 21.30
N TRP A 37 -23.99 8.79 22.37
CA TRP A 37 -23.21 7.56 22.44
C TRP A 37 -24.08 6.29 22.41
N ILE A 38 -25.23 6.28 23.09
CA ILE A 38 -26.19 5.16 23.01
C ILE A 38 -26.79 5.04 21.60
N LYS A 39 -27.15 6.16 20.97
CA LYS A 39 -27.73 6.19 19.62
C LYS A 39 -26.72 5.66 18.59
N LEU A 40 -25.46 6.06 18.73
CA LEU A 40 -24.35 5.54 17.91
C LEU A 40 -24.15 4.04 18.14
N ALA A 41 -24.09 3.61 19.39
CA ALA A 41 -23.98 2.22 19.82
C ALA A 41 -25.16 1.29 19.44
N LYS A 42 -26.30 1.86 19.03
CA LYS A 42 -27.47 1.13 18.52
C LYS A 42 -27.51 1.08 16.99
N LYS A 43 -26.99 2.11 16.32
CA LYS A 43 -27.05 2.24 14.85
C LYS A 43 -25.92 1.48 14.16
N GLU A 44 -24.80 1.39 14.86
CA GLU A 44 -23.66 0.54 14.57
C GLU A 44 -23.60 -0.41 15.78
N ASN A 45 -23.44 -1.73 15.62
CA ASN A 45 -23.11 -2.62 16.75
C ASN A 45 -22.05 -1.90 17.62
N LEU A 46 -22.11 -1.98 18.95
CA LEU A 46 -21.19 -1.19 19.82
C LEU A 46 -19.70 -1.35 19.48
N GLU A 47 -19.37 -2.43 18.78
CA GLU A 47 -18.06 -2.75 18.24
C GLU A 47 -17.74 -2.00 16.93
N SER A 48 -18.73 -1.72 16.08
CA SER A 48 -18.59 -0.88 14.88
C SER A 48 -18.83 0.61 15.13
N SER A 49 -19.51 1.01 16.23
CA SER A 49 -19.72 2.43 16.58
C SER A 49 -18.48 3.18 17.04
N LEU A 50 -17.34 2.51 17.05
CA LEU A 50 -16.03 3.00 17.48
C LEU A 50 -15.25 3.61 16.30
N TYR A 51 -15.79 3.46 15.09
CA TYR A 51 -15.18 3.89 13.84
C TYR A 51 -15.88 5.13 13.29
N HIS A 52 -15.71 6.28 13.94
CA HIS A 52 -16.13 7.54 13.33
C HIS A 52 -15.23 7.88 12.14
N LEU A 53 -15.77 7.69 10.94
CA LEU A 53 -15.27 8.33 9.73
C LEU A 53 -15.25 9.85 9.95
N PRO A 54 -14.21 10.57 9.50
CA PRO A 54 -14.24 12.03 9.50
C PRO A 54 -15.51 12.53 8.80
N HIS A 55 -16.21 13.51 9.38
CA HIS A 55 -17.45 14.06 8.81
C HIS A 55 -17.28 14.61 7.39
N ASN A 56 -16.05 14.98 7.01
CA ASN A 56 -15.68 15.44 5.67
C ASN A 56 -15.12 14.33 4.76
N ARG A 57 -15.28 13.05 5.11
CA ARG A 57 -14.77 11.96 4.28
C ARG A 57 -15.64 11.79 3.04
N ILE A 58 -14.97 11.64 1.91
CA ILE A 58 -15.59 11.23 0.65
C ILE A 58 -16.28 9.87 0.85
N LYS A 59 -17.46 9.68 0.26
CA LYS A 59 -18.24 8.44 0.40
C LYS A 59 -17.39 7.20 0.01
N PRO A 60 -17.42 6.10 0.79
CA PRO A 60 -16.61 4.90 0.52
C PRO A 60 -16.76 4.32 -0.89
N GLU A 61 -17.96 4.44 -1.49
CA GLU A 61 -18.22 4.01 -2.87
C GLU A 61 -17.36 4.77 -3.89
N ILE A 62 -17.17 6.06 -3.68
CA ILE A 62 -16.36 6.93 -4.53
C ILE A 62 -14.89 6.56 -4.36
N GLU A 63 -14.44 6.33 -3.12
CA GLU A 63 -13.07 5.87 -2.85
C GLU A 63 -12.78 4.55 -3.55
N THR A 64 -13.68 3.57 -3.40
CA THR A 64 -13.58 2.25 -4.03
C THR A 64 -13.52 2.37 -5.55
N TYR A 65 -14.33 3.25 -6.14
CA TYR A 65 -14.31 3.49 -7.57
C TYR A 65 -13.00 4.12 -8.05
N VAL A 66 -12.51 5.16 -7.36
CA VAL A 66 -11.20 5.80 -7.65
C VAL A 66 -10.06 4.79 -7.58
N VAL A 67 -10.04 3.98 -6.53
CA VAL A 67 -9.06 2.90 -6.36
C VAL A 67 -9.18 1.88 -7.50
N SER A 68 -10.40 1.51 -7.90
CA SER A 68 -10.62 0.58 -9.02
C SER A 68 -10.09 1.10 -10.36
N LEU A 69 -10.15 2.42 -10.59
CA LEU A 69 -9.58 3.04 -11.80
C LEU A 69 -8.06 2.92 -11.79
N LYS A 70 -7.41 3.20 -10.65
CA LYS A 70 -5.96 3.09 -10.50
C LYS A 70 -5.47 1.63 -10.54
N GLU A 71 -6.27 0.70 -10.03
CA GLU A 71 -6.03 -0.73 -10.14
C GLU A 71 -6.07 -1.21 -11.59
N LYS A 72 -7.06 -0.77 -12.38
CA LYS A 72 -7.19 -1.16 -13.80
C LYS A 72 -6.11 -0.54 -14.68
N ASP A 73 -5.71 0.68 -14.38
CA ASP A 73 -4.65 1.40 -15.08
C ASP A 73 -3.72 2.09 -14.07
N PRO A 74 -2.57 1.47 -13.74
CA PRO A 74 -1.59 2.04 -12.83
C PRO A 74 -1.03 3.39 -13.29
N THR A 75 -1.17 3.72 -14.58
CA THR A 75 -0.63 4.93 -15.20
C THR A 75 -1.63 6.08 -15.28
N ILE A 76 -2.89 5.83 -14.92
CA ILE A 76 -3.93 6.85 -14.98
C ILE A 76 -3.55 8.05 -14.10
N THR A 77 -3.72 9.25 -14.68
CA THR A 77 -3.41 10.53 -14.01
C THR A 77 -4.57 10.97 -13.11
N PHE A 78 -4.30 11.84 -12.13
CA PHE A 78 -5.35 12.40 -11.27
C PHE A 78 -6.39 13.20 -12.07
N LYS A 79 -5.96 13.93 -13.10
CA LYS A 79 -6.84 14.67 -14.02
C LYS A 79 -7.77 13.74 -14.78
N THR A 80 -7.26 12.61 -15.27
CA THR A 80 -8.08 11.61 -15.97
C THR A 80 -9.08 10.94 -15.02
N ILE A 81 -8.68 10.60 -13.79
CA ILE A 81 -9.62 10.08 -12.78
C ILE A 81 -10.74 11.09 -12.49
N GLN A 82 -10.38 12.35 -12.23
CA GLN A 82 -11.35 13.42 -11.98
C GLN A 82 -12.32 13.56 -13.15
N PHE A 83 -11.82 13.65 -14.38
CA PHE A 83 -12.65 13.73 -15.57
C PHE A 83 -13.63 12.57 -15.68
N VAL A 84 -13.20 11.34 -15.38
CA VAL A 84 -14.07 10.16 -15.39
C VAL A 84 -15.16 10.25 -14.31
N LEU A 85 -14.84 10.74 -13.11
CA LEU A 85 -15.82 10.95 -12.04
C LEU A 85 -16.87 11.99 -12.42
N GLU A 86 -16.43 13.12 -12.96
CA GLU A 86 -17.30 14.23 -13.34
C GLU A 86 -18.21 13.82 -14.51
N LYS A 87 -17.63 13.29 -15.60
CA LYS A 87 -18.38 13.01 -16.84
C LYS A 87 -19.21 11.74 -16.81
N ARG A 88 -18.75 10.67 -16.14
CA ARG A 88 -19.44 9.37 -16.17
C ARG A 88 -20.30 9.10 -14.95
N ARG A 89 -20.06 9.79 -13.84
CA ARG A 89 -20.77 9.54 -12.58
C ARG A 89 -21.45 10.79 -12.02
N ASN A 90 -21.26 11.96 -12.62
CA ASN A 90 -21.76 13.24 -12.13
C ASN A 90 -21.30 13.51 -10.68
N ILE A 91 -20.05 13.16 -10.37
CA ILE A 91 -19.45 13.33 -9.05
C ILE A 91 -18.35 14.38 -9.16
N MET A 92 -18.54 15.50 -8.47
CA MET A 92 -17.54 16.56 -8.36
C MET A 92 -16.54 16.22 -7.25
N VAL A 93 -15.29 15.94 -7.61
CA VAL A 93 -14.18 15.74 -6.67
C VAL A 93 -13.00 16.56 -7.15
N SER A 94 -12.39 17.36 -6.27
CA SER A 94 -11.18 18.10 -6.63
C SER A 94 -10.01 17.16 -6.92
N LEU A 95 -9.01 17.64 -7.68
CA LEU A 95 -7.75 16.90 -7.88
C LEU A 95 -7.10 16.48 -6.57
N GLU A 96 -7.13 17.36 -5.55
CA GLU A 96 -6.59 17.06 -4.24
C GLU A 96 -7.42 15.99 -3.50
N GLY A 97 -8.75 15.99 -3.69
CA GLY A 97 -9.61 14.91 -3.20
C GLY A 97 -9.24 13.56 -3.79
N VAL A 98 -8.98 13.49 -5.10
CA VAL A 98 -8.50 12.27 -5.78
C VAL A 98 -7.14 11.84 -5.25
N ARG A 99 -6.18 12.77 -5.14
CA ARG A 99 -4.84 12.52 -4.60
C ARG A 99 -4.93 11.97 -3.17
N GLY A 100 -5.72 12.61 -2.31
CA GLY A 100 -5.92 12.21 -0.92
C GLY A 100 -6.54 10.82 -0.79
N ILE A 101 -7.48 10.44 -1.67
CA ILE A 101 -7.99 9.05 -1.72
C ILE A 101 -6.85 8.10 -2.03
N LEU A 102 -6.14 8.29 -3.13
CA LEU A 102 -5.08 7.36 -3.53
C LEU A 102 -3.95 7.28 -2.50
N GLN A 103 -3.63 8.39 -1.83
CA GLN A 103 -2.62 8.43 -0.77
C GLN A 103 -3.07 7.60 0.43
N ARG A 104 -4.36 7.67 0.83
CA ARG A 104 -4.91 6.83 1.90
C ARG A 104 -4.73 5.34 1.64
N PHE A 105 -4.82 4.93 0.37
CA PHE A 105 -4.64 3.54 -0.06
C PHE A 105 -3.18 3.18 -0.38
N GLY A 106 -2.21 4.07 -0.14
CA GLY A 106 -0.78 3.81 -0.41
C GLY A 106 -0.45 3.68 -1.91
N MET A 107 -1.29 4.28 -2.78
CA MET A 107 -1.14 4.24 -4.24
C MET A 107 -0.45 5.49 -4.80
N THR A 108 -0.14 6.47 -3.95
CA THR A 108 0.64 7.67 -4.26
C THR A 108 1.25 8.23 -2.98
N GLY A 109 2.19 9.17 -3.12
CA GLY A 109 2.87 9.84 -2.01
C GLY A 109 4.35 9.46 -1.91
N ASP A 110 4.96 9.84 -0.80
CA ASP A 110 6.41 9.79 -0.61
C ASP A 110 6.87 8.57 0.20
N CYS A 111 5.94 7.70 0.60
CA CYS A 111 6.27 6.45 1.27
C CYS A 111 6.86 5.46 0.26
N TYR A 112 8.16 5.19 0.30
CA TYR A 112 8.86 4.29 -0.66
C TYR A 112 8.35 2.84 -0.70
N TYR A 113 7.46 2.46 0.21
CA TYR A 113 6.84 1.14 0.25
C TYR A 113 5.40 1.21 -0.32
N PRO A 114 5.13 0.54 -1.45
CA PRO A 114 3.78 0.57 -2.04
C PRO A 114 2.75 -0.06 -1.10
N LEU A 115 1.51 0.41 -1.20
CA LEU A 115 0.36 0.00 -0.38
C LEU A 115 0.49 0.29 1.13
N ARG A 116 1.59 0.91 1.56
CA ARG A 116 1.75 1.44 2.92
C ARG A 116 1.36 2.91 2.96
N ASN A 117 0.93 3.35 4.13
CA ASN A 117 0.69 4.75 4.41
C ASN A 117 1.12 5.07 5.85
N GLN A 118 1.58 6.29 6.10
CA GLN A 118 1.79 6.79 7.46
C GLN A 118 0.45 6.67 8.18
N GLY A 119 0.41 5.86 9.24
CA GLY A 119 -0.81 5.48 9.93
C GLY A 119 -1.66 6.72 10.25
N THR A 120 -2.87 6.79 9.71
CA THR A 120 -3.82 7.80 10.15
C THR A 120 -4.41 7.34 11.49
N PRO A 121 -4.92 8.25 12.34
CA PRO A 121 -5.58 7.83 13.58
C PRO A 121 -6.73 6.83 13.36
N GLU A 122 -7.35 6.85 12.18
CA GLU A 122 -8.36 5.87 11.76
C GLU A 122 -7.74 4.48 11.53
N ILE A 123 -6.65 4.40 10.77
CA ILE A 123 -5.92 3.15 10.50
C ILE A 123 -5.38 2.57 11.81
N GLU A 124 -4.76 3.40 12.65
CA GLU A 124 -4.21 2.97 13.94
C GLU A 124 -5.27 2.40 14.88
N ARG A 125 -6.45 3.05 14.97
CA ARG A 125 -7.56 2.52 15.76
C ARG A 125 -8.08 1.19 15.19
N GLY A 126 -8.21 1.09 13.87
CA GLY A 126 -8.64 -0.15 13.22
C GLY A 126 -7.67 -1.30 13.48
N ILE A 127 -6.36 -1.04 13.43
CA ILE A 127 -5.31 -2.03 13.74
C ILE A 127 -5.41 -2.45 15.20
N LYS A 128 -5.41 -1.50 16.16
CA LYS A 128 -5.53 -1.82 17.59
C LYS A 128 -6.78 -2.63 17.91
N PHE A 129 -7.89 -2.29 17.27
CA PHE A 129 -9.13 -3.04 17.46
C PHE A 129 -9.04 -4.46 16.88
N ALA A 130 -8.48 -4.63 15.68
CA ALA A 130 -8.21 -5.94 15.11
C ALA A 130 -7.27 -6.77 16.00
N GLU A 131 -6.23 -6.17 16.59
CA GLU A 131 -5.33 -6.85 17.55
C GLU A 131 -6.08 -7.36 18.78
N SER A 132 -6.99 -6.55 19.34
CA SER A 132 -7.83 -6.98 20.47
C SER A 132 -8.77 -8.13 20.10
N LEU A 133 -9.29 -8.17 18.87
CA LEU A 133 -10.13 -9.28 18.42
C LEU A 133 -9.29 -10.55 18.22
N ILE A 134 -8.06 -10.42 17.71
CA ILE A 134 -7.13 -11.55 17.58
C ILE A 134 -6.79 -12.13 18.95
N SER A 135 -6.52 -11.31 19.97
CA SER A 135 -6.24 -11.82 21.33
C SER A 135 -7.44 -12.53 21.97
N MET A 136 -8.66 -12.18 21.55
CA MET A 136 -9.90 -12.87 21.93
C MET A 136 -10.25 -14.05 21.01
N SER A 137 -9.33 -14.47 20.12
CA SER A 137 -9.56 -15.53 19.12
C SER A 137 -10.70 -15.26 18.13
N ARG A 138 -11.13 -14.01 17.96
CA ARG A 138 -12.16 -13.57 17.00
C ARG A 138 -11.55 -13.21 15.64
N ILE A 139 -10.89 -14.19 15.02
CA ILE A 139 -10.05 -14.00 13.83
C ILE A 139 -10.84 -13.52 12.59
N GLU A 140 -12.04 -14.04 12.37
CA GLU A 140 -12.85 -13.66 11.20
C GLU A 140 -13.24 -12.16 11.24
N GLU A 141 -13.54 -11.65 12.42
CA GLU A 141 -13.91 -10.25 12.63
C GLU A 141 -12.71 -9.33 12.50
N ALA A 142 -11.56 -9.74 13.03
CA ALA A 142 -10.30 -9.04 12.79
C ALA A 142 -9.98 -8.96 11.29
N ALA A 143 -10.17 -10.06 10.54
CA ALA A 143 -9.97 -10.09 9.10
C ALA A 143 -10.92 -9.11 8.38
N LYS A 144 -12.19 -9.05 8.76
CA LYS A 144 -13.17 -8.09 8.20
C LYS A 144 -12.71 -6.64 8.39
N ILE A 145 -12.23 -6.28 9.58
CA ILE A 145 -11.70 -4.94 9.86
C ILE A 145 -10.49 -4.65 9.00
N LEU A 146 -9.47 -5.53 9.01
CA LEU A 146 -8.24 -5.31 8.26
C LEU A 146 -8.49 -5.22 6.74
N ASN A 147 -9.42 -6.02 6.20
CA ASN A 147 -9.84 -5.94 4.80
C ASN A 147 -10.53 -4.62 4.45
N SER A 148 -11.19 -3.96 5.41
CA SER A 148 -11.88 -2.68 5.20
C SER A 148 -10.97 -1.45 5.29
N LEU A 149 -9.81 -1.55 5.94
CA LEU A 149 -8.87 -0.44 6.06
C LEU A 149 -8.26 -0.09 4.69
N PRO A 150 -8.01 1.18 4.38
CA PRO A 150 -7.50 1.58 3.06
C PRO A 150 -6.04 1.15 2.82
N ALA A 151 -5.21 1.21 3.85
CA ALA A 151 -3.81 0.79 3.84
C ALA A 151 -3.40 0.36 5.26
N LEU A 152 -2.26 -0.31 5.37
CA LEU A 152 -1.64 -0.62 6.66
C LEU A 152 -0.22 0.01 6.70
N PRO A 153 0.24 0.52 7.85
CA PRO A 153 1.57 1.09 7.99
C PRO A 153 2.66 0.00 7.96
N ASP A 154 2.33 -1.20 8.42
CA ASP A 154 3.12 -2.42 8.30
C ASP A 154 2.19 -3.61 7.98
N PHE A 155 2.77 -4.74 7.58
CA PHE A 155 1.99 -5.93 7.21
C PHE A 155 2.09 -7.04 8.26
N ALA A 156 2.76 -6.82 9.39
CA ALA A 156 3.06 -7.87 10.36
C ALA A 156 1.79 -8.43 11.01
N ILE A 157 0.76 -7.59 11.21
CA ILE A 157 -0.53 -8.04 11.71
C ILE A 157 -1.21 -9.07 10.80
N LEU A 158 -0.97 -9.02 9.49
CA LEU A 158 -1.58 -9.94 8.54
C LEU A 158 -1.05 -11.36 8.69
N GLU A 159 0.13 -11.56 9.28
CA GLU A 159 0.68 -12.91 9.54
C GLU A 159 -0.20 -13.73 10.49
N LYS A 160 -0.98 -13.05 11.34
CA LYS A 160 -1.88 -13.69 12.32
C LYS A 160 -3.24 -14.07 11.72
N ILE A 161 -3.51 -13.70 10.47
CA ILE A 161 -4.81 -13.94 9.82
C ILE A 161 -4.65 -15.02 8.74
N PRO A 162 -5.48 -16.07 8.70
CA PRO A 162 -5.45 -17.06 7.63
C PRO A 162 -5.66 -16.42 6.25
N THR A 163 -4.84 -16.79 5.27
CA THR A 163 -4.82 -16.19 3.92
C THR A 163 -6.18 -16.21 3.22
N GLN A 164 -6.98 -17.27 3.41
CA GLN A 164 -8.32 -17.41 2.82
C GLN A 164 -9.35 -16.39 3.34
N MET A 165 -9.10 -15.77 4.50
CA MET A 165 -9.96 -14.73 5.07
C MET A 165 -9.59 -13.32 4.58
N LEU A 166 -8.47 -13.19 3.86
CA LEU A 166 -7.96 -11.91 3.36
C LEU A 166 -8.44 -11.66 1.93
N THR A 167 -8.73 -10.39 1.62
CA THR A 167 -8.94 -9.94 0.24
C THR A 167 -7.68 -10.13 -0.60
N THR A 168 -7.80 -10.26 -1.93
CA THR A 168 -6.66 -10.45 -2.84
C THR A 168 -5.53 -9.44 -2.61
N ARG A 169 -5.87 -8.16 -2.36
CA ARG A 169 -4.89 -7.13 -2.00
C ARG A 169 -4.17 -7.46 -0.69
N ARG A 170 -4.91 -7.80 0.37
CA ARG A 170 -4.33 -8.17 1.67
C ARG A 170 -3.53 -9.47 1.60
N GLN A 171 -3.86 -10.39 0.70
CA GLN A 171 -3.05 -11.58 0.46
C GLN A 171 -1.66 -11.22 -0.11
N VAL A 172 -1.58 -10.25 -1.02
CA VAL A 172 -0.29 -9.75 -1.54
C VAL A 172 0.51 -9.03 -0.46
N GLU A 173 -0.13 -8.18 0.33
CA GLU A 173 0.52 -7.50 1.46
C GLU A 173 1.01 -8.49 2.52
N GLN A 174 0.20 -9.51 2.84
CA GLN A 174 0.60 -10.61 3.73
C GLN A 174 1.82 -11.35 3.19
N LEU A 175 1.85 -11.65 1.89
CA LEU A 175 3.02 -12.29 1.27
C LEU A 175 4.27 -11.41 1.43
N GLY A 176 4.13 -10.08 1.32
CA GLY A 176 5.20 -9.13 1.61
C GLY A 176 5.66 -9.14 3.07
N ALA A 177 4.80 -9.45 4.03
CA ALA A 177 5.17 -9.58 5.45
C ALA A 177 6.05 -10.81 5.72
N ILE A 178 5.80 -11.90 4.99
CA ILE A 178 6.44 -13.21 5.22
C ILE A 178 7.51 -13.56 4.18
N VAL A 179 7.91 -12.60 3.34
CA VAL A 179 8.85 -12.81 2.21
C VAL A 179 10.20 -13.42 2.65
N ASP A 180 10.66 -13.08 3.86
CA ASP A 180 11.92 -13.58 4.42
C ASP A 180 11.76 -14.87 5.23
N LYS A 181 10.51 -15.28 5.50
CA LYS A 181 10.17 -16.47 6.30
C LYS A 181 9.89 -17.70 5.43
N LEU A 182 9.49 -17.49 4.17
CA LEU A 182 9.15 -18.58 3.25
C LEU A 182 10.38 -19.13 2.50
N PRO A 183 10.44 -20.45 2.26
CA PRO A 183 11.35 -21.02 1.27
C PRO A 183 11.17 -20.34 -0.09
N LYS A 184 12.28 -19.99 -0.76
CA LYS A 184 12.22 -19.16 -1.98
C LYS A 184 11.42 -19.79 -3.13
N LYS A 185 11.38 -21.12 -3.23
CA LYS A 185 10.52 -21.84 -4.19
C LYS A 185 9.03 -21.65 -3.89
N GLU A 186 8.65 -21.72 -2.61
CA GLU A 186 7.27 -21.51 -2.19
C GLU A 186 6.84 -20.05 -2.39
N LEU A 187 7.72 -19.11 -2.02
CA LEU A 187 7.51 -17.68 -2.27
C LEU A 187 7.26 -17.40 -3.75
N LEU A 188 8.06 -18.01 -4.64
CA LEU A 188 7.92 -17.87 -6.09
C LEU A 188 6.53 -18.29 -6.57
N GLU A 189 6.07 -19.49 -6.19
CA GLU A 189 4.77 -20.00 -6.67
C GLU A 189 3.60 -19.18 -6.10
N ARG A 190 3.63 -18.82 -4.81
CA ARG A 190 2.60 -17.97 -4.19
C ARG A 190 2.54 -16.57 -4.84
N ALA A 191 3.70 -15.93 -5.07
CA ALA A 191 3.74 -14.61 -5.69
C ALA A 191 3.18 -14.62 -7.12
N LYS A 192 3.53 -15.65 -7.89
CA LYS A 192 3.06 -15.87 -9.26
C LYS A 192 1.55 -16.15 -9.31
N GLU A 193 1.03 -16.96 -8.41
CA GLU A 193 -0.41 -17.23 -8.28
C GLU A 193 -1.17 -15.94 -7.97
N LEU A 194 -0.75 -15.20 -6.94
CA LEU A 194 -1.38 -13.93 -6.57
C LEU A 194 -1.29 -12.88 -7.67
N ARG A 195 -0.17 -12.81 -8.41
CA ARG A 195 -0.04 -11.92 -9.57
C ARG A 195 -1.08 -12.27 -10.62
N LYS A 196 -1.19 -13.55 -11.02
CA LYS A 196 -2.17 -13.99 -12.02
C LYS A 196 -3.60 -13.68 -11.58
N LYS A 197 -3.94 -14.00 -10.33
CA LYS A 197 -5.25 -13.69 -9.74
C LYS A 197 -5.54 -12.19 -9.79
N CYS A 198 -4.58 -11.34 -9.44
CA CYS A 198 -4.71 -9.89 -9.56
C CYS A 198 -4.95 -9.45 -11.01
N GLU A 199 -4.24 -10.01 -11.97
CA GLU A 199 -4.42 -9.70 -13.40
C GLU A 199 -5.82 -10.07 -13.90
N GLU A 200 -6.31 -11.25 -13.52
CA GLU A 200 -7.66 -11.74 -13.85
C GLU A 200 -8.75 -10.84 -13.25
N GLU A 201 -8.56 -10.39 -12.01
CA GLU A 201 -9.43 -9.43 -11.32
C GLU A 201 -9.27 -7.98 -11.82
N LYS A 202 -8.40 -7.73 -12.82
CA LYS A 202 -8.06 -6.39 -13.34
C LYS A 202 -7.51 -5.44 -12.27
N ARG A 203 -6.75 -5.99 -11.31
CA ARG A 203 -6.00 -5.30 -10.26
C ARG A 203 -4.52 -5.19 -10.63
N LEU A 204 -4.23 -4.49 -11.72
CA LEU A 204 -2.86 -4.38 -12.25
C LEU A 204 -1.90 -3.67 -11.30
N TYR A 205 -2.37 -2.70 -10.50
CA TYR A 205 -1.49 -2.04 -9.53
C TYR A 205 -1.01 -3.03 -8.48
N THR A 206 -1.94 -3.79 -7.90
CA THR A 206 -1.61 -4.86 -6.95
C THR A 206 -0.82 -6.00 -7.63
N ALA A 207 -1.09 -6.31 -8.90
CA ALA A 207 -0.34 -7.32 -9.65
C ALA A 207 1.14 -6.95 -9.83
N ILE A 208 1.46 -5.66 -10.04
CA ILE A 208 2.85 -5.19 -10.13
C ILE A 208 3.59 -5.38 -8.79
N PHE A 209 2.90 -5.20 -7.66
CA PHE A 209 3.50 -5.47 -6.36
C PHE A 209 3.81 -6.96 -6.19
N ALA A 210 2.84 -7.84 -6.50
CA ALA A 210 3.07 -9.28 -6.49
C ALA A 210 4.19 -9.69 -7.47
N ALA A 211 4.29 -9.02 -8.62
CA ALA A 211 5.37 -9.22 -9.58
C ALA A 211 6.75 -8.84 -9.02
N ALA A 212 6.85 -7.79 -8.21
CA ALA A 212 8.10 -7.43 -7.55
C ALA A 212 8.55 -8.53 -6.56
N ILE A 213 7.62 -9.09 -5.79
CA ILE A 213 7.90 -10.23 -4.89
C ILE A 213 8.31 -11.48 -5.71
N GLU A 214 7.65 -11.74 -6.85
CA GLU A 214 8.02 -12.83 -7.76
C GLU A 214 9.44 -12.64 -8.30
N VAL A 215 9.79 -11.42 -8.73
CA VAL A 215 11.14 -11.08 -9.20
C VAL A 215 12.18 -11.29 -8.10
N ASN A 216 11.89 -10.88 -6.87
CA ASN A 216 12.77 -11.13 -5.72
C ASN A 216 13.06 -12.64 -5.56
N ALA A 217 12.03 -13.48 -5.56
CA ALA A 217 12.19 -14.92 -5.45
C ALA A 217 12.99 -15.51 -6.63
N LEU A 218 12.75 -15.05 -7.86
CA LEU A 218 13.50 -15.46 -9.05
C LEU A 218 14.98 -15.07 -8.97
N ASN A 219 15.30 -13.89 -8.41
CA ASN A 219 16.68 -13.45 -8.21
C ASN A 219 17.43 -14.39 -7.26
N PHE A 220 16.80 -14.80 -6.15
CA PHE A 220 17.39 -15.75 -5.20
C PHE A 220 17.60 -17.12 -5.82
N LEU A 221 16.66 -17.58 -6.65
CA LEU A 221 16.73 -18.88 -7.31
C LEU A 221 17.61 -18.87 -8.57
N GLY A 222 18.14 -17.72 -8.98
CA GLY A 222 19.06 -17.61 -10.11
C GLY A 222 18.40 -17.76 -11.48
N PHE A 223 17.16 -17.28 -11.65
CA PHE A 223 16.38 -17.35 -12.90
C PHE A 223 16.20 -15.99 -13.62
N PRO A 224 17.29 -15.33 -14.07
CA PRO A 224 17.23 -13.99 -14.64
C PRO A 224 16.41 -13.88 -15.94
N GLN A 225 16.34 -14.95 -16.76
CA GLN A 225 15.53 -14.93 -17.97
C GLN A 225 14.03 -14.79 -17.65
N ARG A 226 13.57 -15.36 -16.53
CA ARG A 226 12.18 -15.22 -16.08
C ARG A 226 11.92 -13.81 -15.53
N VAL A 227 12.92 -13.19 -14.91
CA VAL A 227 12.85 -11.76 -14.53
C VAL A 227 12.72 -10.88 -15.77
N ALA A 228 13.45 -11.17 -16.84
CA ALA A 228 13.33 -10.45 -18.11
C ALA A 228 11.89 -10.47 -18.65
N LEU A 229 11.21 -11.63 -18.61
CA LEU A 229 9.82 -11.77 -19.06
C LEU A 229 8.86 -10.91 -18.24
N ILE A 230 9.01 -10.89 -16.91
CA ILE A 230 8.20 -10.04 -16.03
C ILE A 230 8.48 -8.56 -16.30
N PHE A 231 9.76 -8.18 -16.43
CA PHE A 231 10.14 -6.81 -16.75
C PHE A 231 9.52 -6.36 -18.08
N THR A 232 9.64 -7.14 -19.15
CA THR A 232 9.03 -6.81 -20.46
C THR A 232 7.52 -6.61 -20.35
N LYS A 233 6.82 -7.45 -19.58
CA LYS A 233 5.37 -7.34 -19.39
C LYS A 233 4.96 -6.02 -18.75
N TYR A 234 5.70 -5.55 -17.74
CA TYR A 234 5.33 -4.38 -16.94
C TYR A 234 6.09 -3.10 -17.30
N ALA A 235 7.12 -3.17 -18.15
CA ALA A 235 7.96 -2.04 -18.53
C ALA A 235 7.17 -0.84 -19.05
N LYS A 236 6.09 -1.10 -19.80
CA LYS A 236 5.20 -0.07 -20.36
C LYS A 236 4.52 0.82 -19.31
N TYR A 237 4.41 0.35 -18.06
CA TYR A 237 3.79 1.13 -16.99
C TYR A 237 4.80 1.99 -16.22
N LEU A 238 6.10 1.65 -16.27
CA LEU A 238 7.14 2.21 -15.38
C LEU A 238 7.24 3.74 -15.41
N ASN A 239 7.06 4.37 -16.56
CA ASN A 239 7.25 5.81 -16.68
C ASN A 239 6.22 6.60 -15.86
N ASN A 240 5.01 6.04 -15.70
CA ASN A 240 3.87 6.71 -15.05
C ASN A 240 3.45 6.01 -13.75
N LEU A 241 4.20 5.01 -13.29
CA LEU A 241 3.99 4.43 -11.97
C LEU A 241 4.35 5.47 -10.89
N PRO A 242 3.59 5.49 -9.78
CA PRO A 242 3.95 6.32 -8.64
C PRO A 242 5.32 5.89 -8.08
N PRO A 243 6.10 6.84 -7.52
CA PRO A 243 7.48 6.59 -7.10
C PRO A 243 7.68 5.35 -6.22
N PRO A 244 6.81 5.04 -5.23
CA PRO A 244 7.00 3.86 -4.38
C PRO A 244 6.93 2.52 -5.12
N MET A 245 5.96 2.40 -6.04
CA MET A 245 5.82 1.18 -6.83
C MET A 245 6.95 1.04 -7.83
N LYS A 246 7.35 2.17 -8.44
CA LYS A 246 8.46 2.24 -9.38
C LYS A 246 9.78 1.89 -8.70
N TYR A 247 10.02 2.43 -7.51
CA TYR A 247 11.16 2.13 -6.64
C TYR A 247 11.29 0.62 -6.44
N LEU A 248 10.24 0.00 -5.88
CA LEU A 248 10.26 -1.41 -5.52
C LEU A 248 10.47 -2.29 -6.76
N PHE A 249 9.73 -2.05 -7.84
CA PHE A 249 9.83 -2.91 -9.01
C PHE A 249 11.19 -2.79 -9.71
N LEU A 250 11.74 -1.57 -9.82
CA LEU A 250 13.05 -1.36 -10.42
C LEU A 250 14.19 -1.90 -9.55
N SER A 251 14.10 -1.81 -8.21
CA SER A 251 15.13 -2.35 -7.31
C SER A 251 15.22 -3.87 -7.44
N GLU A 252 14.07 -4.54 -7.49
CA GLU A 252 14.06 -5.99 -7.67
C GLU A 252 14.58 -6.40 -9.05
N CYS A 253 14.25 -5.66 -10.11
CA CYS A 253 14.78 -5.95 -11.44
C CYS A 253 16.29 -5.67 -11.54
N TYR A 254 16.78 -4.61 -10.90
CA TYR A 254 18.19 -4.20 -10.91
C TYR A 254 19.13 -5.35 -10.55
N ILE A 255 18.82 -6.11 -9.51
CA ILE A 255 19.63 -7.24 -9.04
C ILE A 255 19.93 -8.23 -10.18
N SER A 256 18.91 -8.56 -10.97
CA SER A 256 19.01 -9.49 -12.10
C SER A 256 19.87 -8.92 -13.23
N PHE A 257 19.57 -7.69 -13.66
CA PHE A 257 20.25 -7.03 -14.77
C PHE A 257 21.75 -6.81 -14.51
N ILE A 258 22.14 -6.66 -13.25
CA ILE A 258 23.51 -6.38 -12.84
C ILE A 258 24.32 -7.64 -12.56
N ARG A 259 23.71 -8.66 -11.96
CA ARG A 259 24.42 -9.92 -11.67
C ARG A 259 24.77 -10.69 -12.92
N LYS A 260 23.92 -10.66 -13.95
CA LYS A 260 24.12 -11.43 -15.18
C LYS A 260 23.68 -10.64 -16.43
N PRO A 261 24.29 -9.48 -16.74
CA PRO A 261 23.89 -8.62 -17.85
C PRO A 261 23.92 -9.33 -19.21
N SER A 262 24.84 -10.29 -19.39
CA SER A 262 24.97 -11.09 -20.62
C SER A 262 23.76 -11.97 -20.93
N LEU A 263 22.88 -12.22 -19.94
CA LEU A 263 21.67 -13.03 -20.13
C LEU A 263 20.47 -12.20 -20.62
N PHE A 264 20.64 -10.89 -20.82
CA PHE A 264 19.59 -10.00 -21.28
C PHE A 264 19.92 -9.45 -22.68
N PRO A 265 18.92 -9.31 -23.58
CA PRO A 265 19.13 -8.61 -24.84
C PRO A 265 19.66 -7.19 -24.59
N GLN A 266 20.68 -6.77 -25.36
CA GLN A 266 21.34 -5.48 -25.16
C GLN A 266 20.35 -4.30 -25.17
N MET A 267 19.34 -4.34 -26.05
CA MET A 267 18.28 -3.34 -26.11
C MET A 267 17.43 -3.28 -24.83
N MET A 268 17.14 -4.43 -24.23
CA MET A 268 16.40 -4.51 -22.97
C MET A 268 17.18 -3.89 -21.83
N PHE A 269 18.48 -4.21 -21.72
CA PHE A 269 19.34 -3.63 -20.69
C PHE A 269 19.48 -2.11 -20.87
N LYS A 270 19.65 -1.62 -22.11
CA LYS A 270 19.65 -0.18 -22.42
C LYS A 270 18.34 0.51 -22.02
N ASN A 271 17.19 -0.13 -22.25
CA ASN A 271 15.89 0.40 -21.86
C ASN A 271 15.71 0.42 -20.35
N PHE A 272 16.13 -0.65 -19.66
CA PHE A 272 16.17 -0.70 -18.21
C PHE A 272 17.02 0.45 -17.63
N LEU A 273 18.27 0.60 -18.08
CA LEU A 273 19.16 1.68 -17.63
C LEU A 273 18.56 3.06 -17.85
N ARG A 274 17.86 3.29 -18.97
CA ARG A 274 17.19 4.57 -19.24
C ARG A 274 16.04 4.84 -18.29
N SER A 275 15.17 3.85 -18.06
CA SER A 275 14.07 3.97 -17.09
C SER A 275 14.59 4.19 -15.67
N PHE A 276 15.70 3.54 -15.34
CA PHE A 276 16.40 3.65 -14.07
C PHE A 276 17.02 5.03 -13.87
N GLU A 277 17.79 5.51 -14.87
CA GLU A 277 18.37 6.84 -14.89
C GLU A 277 17.30 7.93 -14.75
N ASN A 278 16.20 7.81 -15.50
CA ASN A 278 15.08 8.75 -15.42
C ASN A 278 14.40 8.73 -14.05
N PHE A 279 14.34 7.58 -13.38
CA PHE A 279 13.82 7.51 -12.02
C PHE A 279 14.75 8.25 -11.04
N CYS A 280 16.05 7.98 -11.11
CA CYS A 280 17.06 8.61 -10.27
C CYS A 280 17.09 10.14 -10.40
N LYS A 281 17.01 10.68 -11.61
CA LYS A 281 16.99 12.13 -11.85
C LYS A 281 15.81 12.86 -11.21
N ASN A 282 14.69 12.17 -11.01
CA ASN A 282 13.44 12.77 -10.51
C ASN A 282 13.15 12.40 -9.05
N MET A 283 14.07 11.70 -8.36
CA MET A 283 13.88 11.39 -6.95
C MET A 283 14.14 12.62 -6.08
N PRO A 284 13.30 12.86 -5.05
CA PRO A 284 13.56 13.91 -4.09
C PRO A 284 14.85 13.63 -3.30
N PRO A 285 15.51 14.66 -2.74
CA PRO A 285 16.64 14.47 -1.84
C PRO A 285 16.33 13.53 -0.67
N GLY A 286 17.30 12.68 -0.31
CA GLY A 286 17.24 11.79 0.85
C GLY A 286 18.12 10.54 0.68
N ASP A 287 18.27 9.76 1.76
CA ASP A 287 19.17 8.59 1.84
C ASP A 287 18.95 7.56 0.73
N HIS A 288 17.69 7.38 0.30
CA HIS A 288 17.38 6.48 -0.79
C HIS A 288 18.02 6.92 -2.11
N ARG A 289 18.12 8.23 -2.38
CA ARG A 289 18.70 8.77 -3.61
C ARG A 289 20.18 8.45 -3.74
N ILE A 290 20.92 8.54 -2.64
CA ILE A 290 22.35 8.19 -2.53
C ILE A 290 22.56 6.72 -2.93
N MET A 291 21.78 5.80 -2.36
CA MET A 291 21.84 4.37 -2.72
C MET A 291 21.62 4.14 -4.23
N TRP A 292 20.71 4.89 -4.85
CA TRP A 292 20.45 4.77 -6.27
C TRP A 292 21.54 5.32 -7.16
N TYR A 293 22.23 6.39 -6.75
CA TYR A 293 23.39 6.89 -7.49
C TYR A 293 24.50 5.85 -7.52
N TYR A 294 24.74 5.19 -6.38
CA TYR A 294 25.67 4.07 -6.31
C TYR A 294 25.27 2.93 -7.26
N TYR A 295 24.00 2.51 -7.23
CA TYR A 295 23.50 1.46 -8.13
C TYR A 295 23.61 1.85 -9.61
N LEU A 296 23.24 3.08 -9.95
CA LEU A 296 23.27 3.56 -11.33
C LEU A 296 24.70 3.72 -11.85
N SER A 297 25.63 4.16 -11.00
CA SER A 297 27.06 4.19 -11.31
C SER A 297 27.59 2.79 -11.63
N GLY A 298 27.34 1.82 -10.75
CA GLY A 298 27.71 0.42 -10.98
C GLY A 298 27.09 -0.17 -12.25
N ALA A 299 25.83 0.16 -12.52
CA ALA A 299 25.14 -0.26 -13.74
C ALA A 299 25.78 0.27 -15.02
N PHE A 300 26.13 1.56 -15.04
CA PHE A 300 26.80 2.16 -16.18
C PHE A 300 28.22 1.64 -16.35
N HIS A 301 28.94 1.40 -15.25
CA HIS A 301 30.26 0.79 -15.27
C HIS A 301 30.22 -0.60 -15.93
N ILE A 302 29.30 -1.47 -15.48
CA ILE A 302 29.09 -2.81 -16.04
C ILE A 302 28.68 -2.74 -17.52
N SER A 303 27.91 -1.72 -17.93
CA SER A 303 27.55 -1.52 -19.34
C SER A 303 28.68 -0.98 -20.23
N GLY A 304 29.85 -0.66 -19.65
CA GLY A 304 30.98 -0.05 -20.34
C GLY A 304 30.86 1.47 -20.54
N ASN A 305 29.85 2.13 -19.96
CA ASN A 305 29.67 3.58 -20.08
C ASN A 305 30.35 4.31 -18.91
N ILE A 306 31.68 4.39 -18.98
CA ILE A 306 32.51 4.93 -17.90
C ILE A 306 32.17 6.39 -17.57
N ASN A 307 31.94 7.24 -18.57
CA ASN A 307 31.61 8.65 -18.36
C ASN A 307 30.32 8.82 -17.55
N LYS A 308 29.28 8.03 -17.85
CA LYS A 308 28.06 8.06 -17.04
C LYS A 308 28.28 7.47 -15.65
N ALA A 309 29.09 6.43 -15.52
CA ALA A 309 29.40 5.85 -14.21
C ALA A 309 30.07 6.89 -13.29
N LEU A 310 31.05 7.63 -13.81
CA LEU A 310 31.74 8.70 -13.08
C LEU A 310 30.80 9.85 -12.73
N TYR A 311 29.95 10.30 -13.67
CA TYR A 311 28.94 11.33 -13.40
C TYR A 311 28.05 10.98 -12.20
N TRP A 312 27.55 9.74 -12.12
CA TRP A 312 26.71 9.31 -11.00
C TRP A 312 27.51 9.12 -9.70
N MET A 313 28.78 8.76 -9.79
CA MET A 313 29.68 8.69 -8.64
C MET A 313 29.99 10.09 -8.08
N GLU A 314 30.20 11.09 -8.94
CA GLU A 314 30.37 12.49 -8.52
C GLU A 314 29.10 13.00 -7.83
N LYS A 315 27.93 12.71 -8.39
CA LYS A 315 26.64 13.04 -7.74
C LYS A 315 26.48 12.40 -6.37
N LEU A 316 26.94 11.16 -6.21
CA LEU A 316 26.97 10.47 -4.92
C LEU A 316 27.86 11.19 -3.91
N LEU A 317 29.05 11.66 -4.34
CA LEU A 317 30.01 12.33 -3.46
C LEU A 317 29.58 13.76 -3.09
N CYS A 318 28.89 14.47 -3.98
CA CYS A 318 28.47 15.86 -3.77
C CYS A 318 27.18 16.03 -2.96
N GLU A 319 26.41 14.97 -2.73
CA GLU A 319 25.15 15.03 -1.97
C GLU A 319 25.25 14.56 -0.51
N ASN A 320 26.46 14.21 -0.04
CA ASN A 320 26.73 13.84 1.35
C ASN A 320 26.88 15.05 2.28
#